data_AF-A0A177P5X2-F1
#
_entry.id   AF-A0A177P5X2-F1
#
_cell.length_a   1.000
_cell.length_b   1.000
_cell.length_c   1.000
_cell.angle_alpha   90.00
_cell.angle_beta   90.00
_cell.angle_gamma   90.00
#
_symmetry.space_group_name_H-M   'P 1'
#
loop_
_entity.id
_entity.type
_entity.pdbx_description
1 polymer ?
#
loop_
_entity_poly.entity_id
_entity_poly.type
_entity_poly.pdbx_seq_one_letter_code
_entity_poly.pdbx_strand_id
1 'polypeptide(L)'
;MKDFRPEEKNVVYIGEGVTLTGSVKAQDTIVVDGAVDGEISCSQLIVGPSGVVNGAISVSDADIYGRIGTDITIKQLLIVRSTGRVEGKWIYGEIEVEKGGVLFGTAESTEIRSERKPVNAKEEKASFKSFEKPALVASNDADAEAAPVTSISSRALRDRRKA
;
A
#
# COMPACT_ATOMS: atom_id res chain seq x y z
N MET A 1 -3.29 37.06 -13.61
CA MET A 1 -3.79 35.97 -12.75
C MET A 1 -4.98 35.36 -13.47
N LYS A 2 -4.92 34.09 -13.85
CA LYS A 2 -6.03 33.44 -14.57
C LYS A 2 -7.15 33.21 -13.56
N ASP A 3 -8.31 33.81 -13.82
CA ASP A 3 -9.53 33.56 -13.06
C ASP A 3 -9.87 32.07 -13.15
N PHE A 4 -9.74 31.35 -12.03
CA PHE A 4 -10.29 30.00 -11.89
C PHE A 4 -11.79 30.14 -11.63
N ARG A 5 -12.53 30.56 -12.65
CA ARG A 5 -13.99 30.40 -12.67
C ARG A 5 -14.24 29.05 -13.33
N PRO A 6 -14.66 28.00 -12.59
CA PRO A 6 -15.20 26.84 -13.24
C PRO A 6 -16.42 27.32 -14.06
N GLU A 7 -16.31 27.30 -15.39
CA GLU A 7 -17.46 27.56 -16.27
C GLU A 7 -18.54 26.46 -16.10
N GLU A 8 -18.19 25.39 -15.39
CA GLU A 8 -19.04 24.27 -15.06
C GLU A 8 -19.73 24.49 -13.70
N LYS A 9 -21.06 24.37 -13.72
CA LYS A 9 -21.87 24.36 -12.50
C LYS A 9 -21.59 23.06 -11.72
N ASN A 10 -21.86 23.06 -10.42
CA ASN A 10 -21.72 21.90 -9.54
C ASN A 10 -20.29 21.39 -9.28
N VAL A 11 -19.28 22.22 -9.54
CA VAL A 11 -17.88 21.92 -9.22
C VAL A 11 -17.49 22.55 -7.88
N VAL A 12 -16.77 21.80 -7.05
CA VAL A 12 -16.17 22.29 -5.80
C VAL A 12 -14.66 22.20 -5.90
N TYR A 13 -13.98 23.29 -5.55
CA TYR A 13 -12.52 23.35 -5.49
C TYR A 13 -12.09 23.68 -4.06
N ILE A 14 -11.30 22.79 -3.46
CA ILE A 14 -10.72 22.95 -2.13
C ILE A 14 -9.23 23.21 -2.31
N GLY A 15 -8.85 24.48 -2.16
CA GLY A 15 -7.47 24.91 -2.36
C GLY A 15 -6.51 24.47 -1.26
N GLU A 16 -5.21 24.59 -1.55
CA GLU A 16 -4.14 24.35 -0.59
C GLU A 16 -4.27 25.24 0.66
N GLY A 17 -3.96 24.68 1.83
CA GLY A 17 -4.08 25.38 3.12
C GLY A 17 -5.50 25.46 3.67
N VAL A 18 -6.51 24.95 2.96
CA VAL A 18 -7.88 24.80 3.46
C VAL A 18 -8.05 23.43 4.08
N THR A 19 -8.61 23.39 5.29
CA THR A 19 -9.08 22.15 5.93
C THR A 19 -10.58 22.19 6.03
N LEU A 20 -11.25 21.22 5.41
CA LEU A 20 -12.70 21.06 5.48
C LEU A 20 -13.02 19.88 6.39
N THR A 21 -13.85 20.12 7.41
CA THR A 21 -14.36 19.08 8.32
C THR A 21 -15.87 18.95 8.18
N GLY A 22 -16.38 17.76 7.82
CA GLY A 22 -17.81 17.50 7.69
C GLY A 22 -18.20 16.67 6.46
N SER A 23 -19.41 16.85 5.95
CA SER A 23 -19.90 16.16 4.74
C SER A 23 -19.94 17.09 3.54
N VAL A 24 -19.30 16.70 2.44
CA VAL A 24 -19.30 17.45 1.17
C VAL A 24 -20.05 16.63 0.13
N LYS A 25 -21.05 17.25 -0.51
CA LYS A 25 -21.80 16.64 -1.60
C LYS A 25 -21.80 17.56 -2.81
N ALA A 26 -21.35 17.05 -3.95
CA ALA A 26 -21.40 17.74 -5.23
C ALA A 26 -22.05 16.84 -6.28
N GLN A 27 -22.66 17.41 -7.30
CA GLN A 27 -23.29 16.62 -8.36
C GLN A 27 -22.27 16.15 -9.40
N ASP A 28 -21.31 17.01 -9.77
CA ASP A 28 -20.33 16.72 -10.80
C ASP A 28 -18.96 16.44 -10.19
N THR A 29 -18.14 17.47 -10.00
CA THR A 29 -16.71 17.29 -9.73
C THR A 29 -16.28 17.94 -8.41
N ILE A 30 -15.46 17.22 -7.63
CA ILE A 30 -14.75 17.77 -6.47
C ILE A 30 -13.26 17.67 -6.72
N VAL A 31 -12.56 18.79 -6.59
CA VAL A 31 -11.10 18.88 -6.68
C VAL A 31 -10.55 19.25 -5.31
N VAL A 32 -9.61 18.46 -4.80
CA VAL A 32 -9.02 18.62 -3.47
C VAL A 32 -7.51 18.77 -3.57
N ASP A 33 -7.02 20.00 -3.34
CA ASP A 33 -5.60 20.34 -3.15
C ASP A 33 -5.25 20.62 -1.69
N GLY A 34 -6.24 20.68 -0.80
CA GLY A 34 -6.11 20.87 0.65
C GLY A 34 -6.36 19.60 1.48
N ALA A 35 -6.86 19.75 2.70
CA ALA A 35 -7.21 18.66 3.58
C ALA A 35 -8.73 18.53 3.75
N VAL A 36 -9.26 17.31 3.67
CA VAL A 36 -10.67 17.02 3.93
C VAL A 36 -10.78 15.90 4.95
N ASP A 37 -11.53 16.14 6.00
CA ASP A 37 -11.88 15.18 7.04
C ASP A 37 -13.40 15.01 7.09
N GLY A 38 -13.89 13.84 6.67
CA GLY A 38 -15.30 13.47 6.75
C GLY A 38 -15.81 12.72 5.53
N GLU A 39 -17.03 13.02 5.08
CA GLU A 39 -17.71 12.26 4.02
C GLU A 39 -17.73 13.03 2.71
N ILE A 40 -17.33 12.40 1.61
CA ILE A 40 -17.36 12.98 0.27
C ILE A 40 -18.31 12.16 -0.62
N SER A 41 -19.26 12.84 -1.26
CA SER A 41 -20.11 12.24 -2.30
C SER A 41 -20.11 13.11 -3.56
N CYS A 42 -19.63 12.56 -4.68
CA CYS A 42 -19.66 13.24 -5.98
C CYS A 42 -19.58 12.24 -7.14
N SER A 43 -19.75 12.71 -8.37
CA SER A 43 -19.56 11.86 -9.55
C SER A 43 -18.07 11.64 -9.81
N GLN A 44 -17.29 12.73 -9.86
CA GLN A 44 -15.86 12.70 -10.12
C GLN A 44 -15.07 13.35 -8.97
N LEU A 45 -14.08 12.63 -8.44
CA LEU A 45 -13.16 13.15 -7.42
C LEU A 45 -11.74 13.22 -7.97
N ILE A 46 -11.13 14.39 -7.85
CA ILE A 46 -9.72 14.61 -8.20
C ILE A 46 -9.00 15.04 -6.93
N VAL A 47 -8.05 14.23 -6.47
CA VAL A 47 -7.20 14.57 -5.33
C VAL A 47 -5.85 14.97 -5.88
N GLY A 48 -5.53 16.26 -5.81
CA GLY A 48 -4.25 16.79 -6.26
C GLY A 48 -3.09 16.34 -5.38
N PRO A 49 -1.85 16.66 -5.75
CA PRO A 49 -0.65 16.12 -5.11
C PRO A 49 -0.47 16.53 -3.64
N SER A 50 -0.95 17.71 -3.25
CA SER A 50 -1.01 18.18 -1.86
C SER A 50 -2.29 17.76 -1.13
N GLY A 51 -3.25 17.17 -1.86
CA GLY A 51 -4.55 16.76 -1.35
C GLY A 51 -4.45 15.60 -0.36
N VAL A 52 -5.11 15.75 0.78
CA VAL A 52 -5.25 14.69 1.79
C VAL A 52 -6.72 14.53 2.14
N VAL A 53 -7.26 13.34 1.88
CA VAL A 53 -8.65 13.01 2.20
C VAL A 53 -8.70 11.88 3.21
N ASN A 54 -9.29 12.18 4.38
CA ASN A 54 -9.53 11.22 5.44
C ASN A 54 -11.04 11.07 5.64
N GLY A 55 -11.56 9.86 5.51
CA GLY A 55 -12.94 9.54 5.87
C GLY A 55 -13.62 8.64 4.83
N ALA A 56 -14.93 8.81 4.65
CA ALA A 56 -15.74 7.97 3.79
C ALA A 56 -15.92 8.63 2.42
N ILE A 57 -15.47 7.97 1.36
CA ILE A 57 -15.52 8.49 -0.01
C ILE A 57 -16.49 7.61 -0.82
N SER A 58 -17.52 8.20 -1.40
CA SER A 58 -18.44 7.51 -2.32
C SER A 58 -18.53 8.25 -3.65
N VAL A 59 -17.90 7.71 -4.69
CA VAL A 59 -17.79 8.36 -6.00
C VAL A 59 -17.96 7.39 -7.16
N SER A 60 -18.22 7.92 -8.36
CA SER A 60 -18.24 7.10 -9.57
C SER A 60 -16.82 6.90 -10.10
N ASP A 61 -16.09 8.00 -10.27
CA ASP A 61 -14.73 8.03 -10.80
C ASP A 61 -13.79 8.79 -9.86
N ALA A 62 -12.57 8.29 -9.68
CA ALA A 62 -11.55 8.89 -8.82
C ALA A 62 -10.18 8.97 -9.52
N ASP A 63 -9.57 10.16 -9.53
CA ASP A 63 -8.19 10.39 -10.01
C ASP A 63 -7.33 10.89 -8.85
N ILE A 64 -6.37 10.06 -8.42
CA ILE A 64 -5.63 10.25 -7.17
C ILE A 64 -4.17 10.55 -7.45
N TYR A 65 -3.76 11.80 -7.22
CA TYR A 65 -2.36 12.25 -7.17
C TYR A 65 -1.84 12.35 -5.74
N GLY A 66 -2.72 12.63 -4.78
CA GLY A 66 -2.39 12.82 -3.37
C GLY A 66 -2.64 11.58 -2.50
N ARG A 67 -3.05 11.80 -1.26
CA ARG A 67 -3.30 10.74 -0.27
C ARG A 67 -4.78 10.62 0.05
N ILE A 68 -5.30 9.40 0.01
CA ILE A 68 -6.66 9.10 0.43
C ILE A 68 -6.67 7.90 1.39
N GLY A 69 -7.64 7.85 2.30
CA GLY A 69 -7.83 6.63 3.07
C GLY A 69 -9.08 6.51 3.93
N THR A 70 -9.09 5.44 4.72
CA THR A 70 -10.18 4.91 5.57
C THR A 70 -11.15 3.99 4.83
N ASP A 71 -12.11 4.54 4.10
CA ASP A 71 -13.15 3.77 3.41
C ASP A 71 -13.52 4.43 2.09
N ILE A 72 -13.24 3.75 0.99
CA ILE A 72 -13.36 4.31 -0.36
C ILE A 72 -14.25 3.39 -1.19
N THR A 73 -15.34 3.93 -1.72
CA THR A 73 -16.25 3.21 -2.61
C THR A 73 -16.29 3.92 -3.94
N ILE A 74 -15.71 3.29 -4.96
CA ILE A 74 -15.63 3.78 -6.33
C ILE A 74 -16.41 2.83 -7.23
N LYS A 75 -17.43 3.34 -7.91
CA LYS A 75 -18.35 2.48 -8.68
C LYS A 75 -17.79 2.09 -10.04
N GLN A 76 -17.07 2.98 -10.70
CA GLN A 76 -16.62 2.83 -12.08
C GLN A 76 -15.10 2.71 -12.14
N LEU A 77 -14.35 3.81 -12.16
CA LEU A 77 -12.90 3.78 -12.38
C LEU A 77 -12.12 4.44 -11.24
N LEU A 78 -11.14 3.72 -10.70
CA LEU A 78 -10.10 4.26 -9.82
C LEU A 78 -8.79 4.41 -10.59
N ILE A 79 -8.31 5.64 -10.76
CA ILE A 79 -6.99 5.95 -11.33
C ILE A 79 -6.07 6.39 -10.20
N VAL A 80 -5.00 5.65 -9.99
CA VAL A 80 -3.92 6.02 -9.07
C VAL A 80 -2.71 6.47 -9.87
N ARG A 81 -2.40 7.77 -9.77
CA ARG A 81 -1.29 8.38 -10.49
C ARG A 81 0.05 8.05 -9.86
N SER A 82 1.13 8.42 -10.54
CA SER A 82 2.51 8.16 -10.10
C SER A 82 2.86 8.61 -8.67
N THR A 83 2.19 9.64 -8.12
CA THR A 83 2.38 10.11 -6.73
C THR A 83 1.25 9.69 -5.79
N GLY A 84 0.20 9.07 -6.32
CA GLY A 84 -1.00 8.72 -5.60
C GLY A 84 -0.76 7.64 -4.55
N ARG A 85 -1.38 7.82 -3.38
CA ARG A 85 -1.29 6.89 -2.27
C ARG A 85 -2.68 6.61 -1.69
N VAL A 86 -3.09 5.36 -1.77
CA VAL A 86 -4.39 4.89 -1.26
C VAL A 86 -4.14 3.96 -0.10
N GLU A 87 -4.70 4.28 1.07
CA GLU A 87 -4.54 3.48 2.29
C GLU A 87 -5.90 3.07 2.91
N GLY A 88 -6.05 1.81 3.31
CA GLY A 88 -7.24 1.34 4.02
C GLY A 88 -8.08 0.32 3.25
N LYS A 89 -9.41 0.45 3.30
CA LYS A 89 -10.32 -0.43 2.54
C LYS A 89 -10.89 0.34 1.35
N TRP A 90 -10.81 -0.26 0.16
CA TRP A 90 -11.45 0.33 -1.01
C TRP A 90 -12.18 -0.71 -1.86
N ILE A 91 -13.33 -0.29 -2.38
CA ILE A 91 -14.15 -1.02 -3.34
C ILE A 91 -14.05 -0.29 -4.68
N TYR A 92 -13.78 -1.02 -5.76
CA TYR A 92 -13.60 -0.44 -7.10
C TYR A 92 -14.29 -1.30 -8.16
N GLY A 93 -14.75 -0.68 -9.25
CA GLY A 93 -15.17 -1.41 -10.46
C GLY A 93 -13.94 -1.82 -11.28
N GLU A 94 -13.32 -0.84 -11.91
CA GLU A 94 -12.07 -0.92 -12.66
C GLU A 94 -10.97 -0.12 -11.94
N ILE A 95 -9.71 -0.53 -12.11
CA ILE A 95 -8.56 0.13 -11.50
C ILE A 95 -7.42 0.29 -12.50
N GLU A 96 -6.87 1.50 -12.56
CA GLU A 96 -5.67 1.84 -13.30
C GLU A 96 -4.63 2.39 -12.32
N VAL A 97 -3.40 1.85 -12.38
CA VAL A 97 -2.31 2.27 -11.50
C VAL A 97 -1.10 2.64 -12.35
N GLU A 98 -0.70 3.90 -12.30
CA GLU A 98 0.50 4.39 -12.95
C GLU A 98 1.77 3.99 -12.19
N LYS A 99 2.92 4.06 -12.88
CA LYS A 99 4.23 3.78 -12.28
C LYS A 99 4.50 4.75 -11.11
N GLY A 100 4.64 4.20 -9.92
CA GLY A 100 4.89 4.94 -8.68
C GLY A 100 3.67 5.05 -7.76
N GLY A 101 2.47 4.72 -8.26
CA GLY A 101 1.27 4.65 -7.44
C GLY A 101 1.42 3.61 -6.33
N VAL A 102 1.03 3.98 -5.11
CA VAL A 102 1.12 3.11 -3.94
C VAL A 102 -0.28 2.79 -3.41
N LEU A 103 -0.57 1.50 -3.31
CA LEU A 103 -1.80 0.99 -2.73
C LEU A 103 -1.43 0.18 -1.48
N PHE A 104 -2.05 0.48 -0.34
CA PHE A 104 -1.81 -0.24 0.90
C PHE A 104 -3.10 -0.55 1.65
N GLY A 105 -3.49 -1.82 1.71
CA GLY A 105 -4.69 -2.24 2.44
C GLY A 105 -5.47 -3.31 1.71
N THR A 106 -6.79 -3.28 1.85
CA THR A 106 -7.70 -4.32 1.33
C THR A 106 -8.53 -3.76 0.17
N ALA A 107 -8.41 -4.42 -0.97
CA ALA A 107 -9.09 -4.07 -2.20
C ALA A 107 -10.21 -5.09 -2.48
N GLU A 108 -11.43 -4.62 -2.70
CA GLU A 108 -12.60 -5.43 -3.08
C GLU A 108 -13.10 -4.96 -4.47
N SER A 109 -13.34 -5.88 -5.40
CA SER A 109 -13.89 -5.54 -6.71
C SER A 109 -15.42 -5.57 -6.66
N THR A 110 -16.09 -4.54 -7.21
CA THR A 110 -17.55 -4.46 -7.30
C THR A 110 -18.12 -5.26 -8.48
N GLU A 111 -17.26 -5.80 -9.36
CA GLU A 111 -17.72 -6.66 -10.45
C GLU A 111 -18.62 -7.78 -9.92
N ILE A 112 -19.84 -7.78 -10.45
CA ILE A 112 -20.78 -8.88 -10.31
C ILE A 112 -20.07 -10.10 -10.86
N ARG A 113 -19.61 -10.94 -9.94
CA ARG A 113 -19.18 -12.30 -10.17
C ARG A 113 -20.28 -13.02 -10.96
N SER A 114 -20.16 -13.08 -12.28
CA SER A 114 -20.61 -14.27 -13.01
C SER A 114 -19.70 -15.40 -12.53
N GLU A 115 -20.17 -16.11 -11.51
CA GLU A 115 -19.67 -17.36 -10.94
C GLU A 115 -18.26 -17.83 -11.37
N ARG A 116 -17.24 -17.54 -10.54
CA ARG A 116 -16.10 -18.47 -10.38
C ARG A 116 -15.71 -18.59 -8.91
N LYS A 117 -15.85 -19.81 -8.40
CA LYS A 117 -15.56 -20.34 -7.04
C LYS A 117 -14.38 -19.68 -6.31
N PRO A 118 -14.41 -19.60 -4.97
CA PRO A 118 -13.29 -19.09 -4.17
C PRO A 118 -12.10 -20.05 -4.23
N VAL A 119 -10.91 -19.56 -4.56
CA VAL A 119 -9.66 -20.28 -4.28
C VAL A 119 -9.24 -19.90 -2.87
N ASN A 120 -9.59 -20.79 -1.94
CA ASN A 120 -8.98 -21.10 -0.66
C ASN A 120 -7.91 -20.13 -0.11
N ALA A 121 -8.24 -19.47 1.00
CA ALA A 121 -7.26 -19.13 2.02
C ALA A 121 -6.81 -20.41 2.72
N LYS A 122 -5.52 -20.71 2.66
CA LYS A 122 -4.85 -21.59 3.62
C LYS A 122 -3.59 -20.89 4.11
N GLU A 123 -3.67 -20.32 5.30
CA GLU A 123 -2.52 -20.31 6.19
C GLU A 123 -2.13 -21.77 6.46
N GLU A 124 -0.90 -22.16 6.16
CA GLU A 124 -0.23 -23.27 6.84
C GLU A 124 1.28 -23.05 6.81
N LYS A 125 1.84 -22.85 8.01
CA LYS A 125 3.27 -22.98 8.30
C LYS A 125 3.71 -24.41 7.97
N ALA A 126 4.83 -24.60 7.26
CA ALA A 126 5.79 -25.67 7.55
C ALA A 126 6.97 -25.69 6.54
N SER A 127 8.17 -25.60 7.10
CA SER A 127 9.31 -26.48 6.82
C SER A 127 9.76 -26.66 5.36
N PHE A 128 10.69 -25.81 4.91
CA PHE A 128 11.65 -26.21 3.88
C PHE A 128 12.80 -26.96 4.57
N LYS A 129 12.71 -28.30 4.61
CA LYS A 129 13.80 -29.18 5.02
C LYS A 129 14.14 -30.14 3.87
N SER A 130 15.44 -30.17 3.55
CA SER A 130 16.18 -31.25 2.88
C SER A 130 15.77 -31.61 1.44
N PHE A 131 16.54 -31.10 0.48
CA PHE A 131 16.84 -31.84 -0.75
C PHE A 131 17.98 -32.80 -0.43
N GLU A 132 17.72 -34.11 -0.52
CA GLU A 132 18.73 -35.15 -0.42
C GLU A 132 19.55 -35.27 -1.71
N LYS A 133 20.80 -35.68 -1.53
CA LYS A 133 21.92 -35.81 -2.48
C LYS A 133 21.61 -36.64 -3.74
N PRO A 134 22.27 -36.33 -4.87
CA PRO A 134 22.77 -37.36 -5.76
C PRO A 134 24.20 -37.78 -5.36
N ALA A 135 24.42 -39.10 -5.42
CA ALA A 135 25.68 -39.78 -5.15
C ALA A 135 26.50 -40.04 -6.44
N LEU A 136 27.73 -40.52 -6.22
CA LEU A 136 28.74 -41.08 -7.13
C LEU A 136 29.81 -40.12 -7.69
N VAL A 137 31.12 -40.43 -7.71
CA VAL A 137 32.11 -41.10 -6.83
C VAL A 137 33.48 -40.95 -7.54
N ALA A 138 34.55 -40.88 -6.74
CA ALA A 138 35.95 -41.26 -7.03
C ALA A 138 36.71 -40.44 -8.11
N SER A 139 38.00 -40.14 -8.00
CA SER A 139 39.04 -40.23 -6.98
C SER A 139 40.24 -39.47 -7.57
N ASN A 140 41.12 -38.91 -6.75
CA ASN A 140 42.54 -39.26 -6.79
C ASN A 140 43.32 -38.51 -5.71
N ASP A 141 44.11 -39.31 -5.01
CA ASP A 141 45.03 -39.01 -3.95
C ASP A 141 46.19 -38.11 -4.41
N ALA A 142 46.69 -37.25 -3.52
CA ALA A 142 48.10 -37.22 -3.06
C ALA A 142 48.49 -35.85 -2.46
N ASP A 143 48.87 -35.91 -1.19
CA ASP A 143 49.94 -35.16 -0.50
C ASP A 143 49.90 -33.62 -0.39
N ALA A 144 49.68 -33.12 0.83
CA ALA A 144 50.65 -32.23 1.52
C ALA A 144 50.21 -31.89 2.98
N GLU A 145 50.86 -32.57 3.92
CA GLU A 145 51.46 -32.06 5.16
C GLU A 145 50.62 -31.28 6.20
N ALA A 146 50.43 -31.95 7.36
CA ALA A 146 49.83 -31.42 8.57
C ALA A 146 50.89 -31.11 9.64
N ALA A 147 50.74 -29.97 10.33
CA ALA A 147 51.33 -29.72 11.64
C ALA A 147 50.29 -29.05 12.57
N PRO A 148 50.08 -29.53 13.82
CA PRO A 148 49.06 -29.02 14.73
C PRO A 148 49.64 -28.11 15.82
N VAL A 149 48.93 -27.06 16.26
CA VAL A 149 49.09 -26.51 17.61
C VAL A 149 47.76 -25.95 18.16
N THR A 150 47.27 -26.68 19.15
CA THR A 150 46.31 -26.31 20.18
C THR A 150 46.73 -25.10 21.01
N SER A 151 45.78 -24.25 21.37
CA SER A 151 45.85 -23.47 22.62
C SER A 151 44.51 -23.51 23.34
N ILE A 152 44.44 -24.38 24.35
CA ILE A 152 43.50 -24.34 25.46
C ILE A 152 44.17 -23.51 26.56
N SER A 153 43.48 -22.50 27.10
CA SER A 153 43.59 -22.19 28.53
C SER A 153 42.38 -21.41 29.03
N SER A 154 41.66 -22.11 29.90
CA SER A 154 40.72 -21.65 30.90
C SER A 154 41.37 -20.71 31.92
N ARG A 155 40.63 -19.70 32.42
CA ARG A 155 40.66 -19.30 33.84
C ARG A 155 39.55 -18.32 34.23
N ALA A 156 38.51 -18.91 34.83
CA ALA A 156 37.93 -18.58 36.14
C ALA A 156 37.79 -17.11 36.59
N LEU A 157 36.53 -16.71 36.82
CA LEU A 157 35.94 -16.37 38.13
C LEU A 157 36.83 -15.65 39.16
N ARG A 158 36.43 -14.42 39.57
CA ARG A 158 36.24 -14.01 40.99
C ARG A 158 35.77 -12.56 41.11
N ASP A 159 34.48 -12.42 41.37
CA ASP A 159 33.85 -11.83 42.58
C ASP A 159 34.45 -10.55 43.25
N ARG A 160 33.48 -9.71 43.66
CA ARG A 160 33.43 -8.81 44.85
C ARG A 160 33.86 -7.33 44.80
N ARG A 161 32.83 -6.54 45.15
CA ARG A 161 32.73 -5.51 46.22
C ARG A 161 32.82 -4.03 45.82
N LYS A 162 31.64 -3.39 46.01
CA LYS A 162 31.36 -2.09 46.66
C LYS A 162 32.37 -0.95 46.46
N ALA A 163 31.86 0.13 45.89
CA ALA A 163 31.93 1.47 46.50
C ALA A 163 30.51 2.03 46.53
#